data_AF-A0A2R5L1W8-F1
#
_entry.id   AF-A0A2R5L1W8-F1
#
_cell.length_a   1.000
_cell.length_b   1.000
_cell.length_c   1.000
_cell.angle_alpha   90.00
_cell.angle_beta   90.00
_cell.angle_gamma   90.00
#
_symmetry.space_group_name_H-M   'P 1'
#
loop_
_entity.id
_entity.type
_entity.pdbx_description
1 polymer ?
#
loop_
_entity_poly.entity_id
_entity_poly.type
_entity_poly.pdbx_seq_one_letter_code
_entity_poly.pdbx_strand_id
1 'polypeptide(L)'
;EHPKRDYIFCLSTAFGDAYLFQAPCQVELENWVNSIHSACAAAFARHRGKTGTLHLLQEEIFRIDRAIESDSKLKHMAELQLSVVSDAENKQQILGQIQQWEENLERLHCEQFRLRCYMASLQSGELPNPKGLLMHVNRSTKGTLSRLGVFTVSSFHAYICARSPSLLNNLLAGRGATKRRAPMLSRSNSVSSRRSLQLQQNHEPDKIYKVNLPDSQVA
;
A
#
# COMPACT_ATOMS: atom_id res chain seq x y z
N GLU A 1 20.55 -17.72 5.53
CA GLU A 1 21.52 -18.57 4.80
C GLU A 1 20.91 -19.95 4.63
N HIS A 2 21.06 -20.55 3.45
CA HIS A 2 20.54 -21.89 3.19
C HIS A 2 21.63 -22.93 3.53
N PRO A 3 21.31 -24.01 4.27
CA PRO A 3 22.34 -24.87 4.87
C PRO A 3 23.11 -25.75 3.88
N LYS A 4 22.63 -25.90 2.64
CA LYS A 4 23.16 -26.89 1.67
C LYS A 4 23.46 -26.34 0.28
N ARG A 5 23.10 -25.09 0.00
CA ARG A 5 23.13 -24.55 -1.36
C ARG A 5 23.50 -23.09 -1.31
N ASP A 6 24.39 -22.68 -2.20
CA ASP A 6 24.79 -21.30 -2.38
C ASP A 6 23.81 -20.56 -3.29
N TYR A 7 23.88 -19.23 -3.22
CA TYR A 7 23.13 -18.30 -4.08
C TYR A 7 21.62 -18.55 -4.06
N ILE A 8 21.09 -18.86 -2.87
CA ILE A 8 19.65 -18.98 -2.63
C ILE A 8 19.08 -17.60 -2.26
N PHE A 9 18.05 -17.18 -2.99
CA PHE A 9 17.20 -16.06 -2.58
C PHE A 9 15.76 -16.53 -2.36
N CYS A 10 15.02 -15.77 -1.55
CA CYS A 10 13.64 -16.08 -1.20
C CYS A 10 12.72 -14.96 -1.66
N LEU A 11 11.64 -15.32 -2.35
CA LEU A 11 10.56 -14.42 -2.75
C LEU A 11 9.32 -14.77 -1.95
N SER A 12 8.77 -13.81 -1.22
CA SER A 12 7.47 -13.93 -0.56
C SER A 12 6.45 -13.05 -1.25
N THR A 13 5.23 -13.57 -1.42
CA THR A 13 4.16 -12.91 -2.19
C THR A 13 3.15 -12.24 -1.26
N ALA A 14 2.36 -11.33 -1.83
CA ALA A 14 1.23 -10.70 -1.14
C ALA A 14 0.07 -11.69 -0.82
N PHE A 15 0.18 -12.95 -1.24
CA PHE A 15 -0.80 -14.01 -0.97
C PHE A 15 -0.43 -14.88 0.24
N GLY A 16 0.72 -14.61 0.88
CA GLY A 16 1.19 -15.40 2.00
C GLY A 16 2.04 -16.60 1.63
N ASP A 17 2.47 -16.71 0.36
CA ASP A 17 3.39 -17.74 -0.09
C ASP A 17 4.85 -17.29 -0.02
N ALA A 18 5.77 -18.24 0.10
CA ALA A 18 7.20 -18.00 -0.03
C ALA A 18 7.87 -19.10 -0.87
N TYR A 19 8.77 -18.68 -1.76
CA TYR A 19 9.47 -19.53 -2.71
C TYR A 19 10.98 -19.36 -2.55
N LEU A 20 11.73 -20.44 -2.75
CA LEU A 20 13.19 -20.43 -2.78
C LEU A 20 13.66 -20.62 -4.22
N PHE A 21 14.57 -19.75 -4.65
CA PHE A 21 15.20 -19.80 -5.96
C PHE A 21 16.71 -19.90 -5.79
N GLN A 22 17.35 -20.63 -6.69
CA GLN A 22 18.80 -20.74 -6.75
C GLN A 22 19.31 -20.04 -8.00
N ALA A 23 20.16 -19.04 -7.82
CA ALA A 23 20.87 -18.38 -8.90
C ALA A 23 22.16 -19.15 -9.25
N PRO A 24 22.69 -19.01 -10.48
CA PRO A 24 23.94 -19.67 -10.88
C PRO A 24 25.19 -19.08 -10.19
N CYS A 25 25.14 -17.81 -9.75
CA CYS A 25 26.20 -17.14 -9.02
C CYS A 25 25.66 -15.93 -8.22
N GLN A 26 26.53 -15.32 -7.40
CA GLN A 26 26.17 -14.15 -6.57
C GLN A 26 25.68 -12.96 -7.40
N VAL A 27 26.34 -12.67 -8.52
CA VAL A 27 25.96 -11.56 -9.41
C VAL A 27 24.55 -11.76 -9.96
N GLU A 28 24.22 -12.97 -10.40
CA GLU A 28 22.88 -13.28 -10.90
C GLU A 28 21.83 -13.25 -9.80
N LEU A 29 22.17 -13.66 -8.57
CA LEU A 29 21.26 -13.49 -7.42
C LEU A 29 20.90 -12.02 -7.23
N GLU A 30 21.89 -11.14 -7.22
CA GLU A 30 21.69 -9.70 -7.04
C GLU A 30 20.88 -9.11 -8.21
N ASN A 31 21.19 -9.51 -9.45
CA ASN A 31 20.44 -9.11 -10.64
C ASN A 31 18.96 -9.52 -10.56
N TRP A 32 18.66 -10.74 -10.12
CA TRP A 32 17.28 -11.21 -9.93
C TRP A 32 16.55 -10.40 -8.87
N VAL A 33 17.15 -10.23 -7.69
CA VAL A 33 16.56 -9.46 -6.59
C VAL A 33 16.30 -8.02 -7.02
N ASN A 34 17.29 -7.37 -7.66
CA ASN A 34 17.18 -6.00 -8.13
C ASN A 34 16.08 -5.82 -9.19
N SER A 35 15.98 -6.77 -10.13
CA SER A 35 14.99 -6.74 -11.21
C SER A 35 13.57 -6.92 -10.68
N ILE A 36 13.37 -7.86 -9.76
CA ILE A 36 12.07 -8.11 -9.13
C ILE A 36 11.60 -6.89 -8.33
N HIS A 37 12.47 -6.32 -7.49
CA HIS A 37 12.14 -5.11 -6.73
C HIS A 37 11.84 -3.91 -7.64
N SER A 38 12.61 -3.72 -8.71
CA SER A 38 12.39 -2.63 -9.67
C SER A 38 11.07 -2.79 -10.43
N ALA A 39 10.72 -4.03 -10.83
CA ALA A 39 9.44 -4.32 -11.45
C ALA A 39 8.27 -4.03 -10.50
N CYS A 40 8.40 -4.42 -9.22
CA CYS A 40 7.41 -4.14 -8.18
C CYS A 40 7.28 -2.64 -7.87
N ALA A 41 8.38 -1.89 -7.85
CA ALA A 41 8.38 -0.44 -7.68
C ALA A 41 7.62 0.26 -8.82
N ALA A 42 7.90 -0.14 -10.06
CA ALA A 42 7.21 0.37 -11.23
C ALA A 42 5.71 0.02 -11.21
N ALA A 43 5.35 -1.20 -10.82
CA ALA A 43 3.96 -1.60 -10.65
C ALA A 43 3.26 -0.75 -9.57
N PHE A 44 3.90 -0.55 -8.41
CA PHE A 44 3.39 0.27 -7.32
C PHE A 44 3.07 1.71 -7.76
N ALA A 45 3.93 2.32 -8.57
CA ALA A 45 3.69 3.65 -9.14
C ALA A 45 2.54 3.66 -10.17
N ARG A 46 2.49 2.67 -11.07
CA ARG A 46 1.42 2.54 -12.08
C ARG A 46 0.04 2.39 -11.45
N HIS A 47 -0.08 1.60 -10.38
CA HIS A 47 -1.35 1.44 -9.65
C HIS A 47 -1.83 2.76 -9.02
N ARG A 48 -0.93 3.68 -8.68
CA ARG A 48 -1.29 4.99 -8.11
C ARG A 48 -1.40 6.10 -9.17
N GLY A 49 -1.25 5.78 -10.45
CA GLY A 49 -1.28 6.77 -11.55
C GLY A 49 -0.14 7.80 -11.47
N LYS A 50 1.00 7.42 -10.89
CA LYS A 50 2.17 8.31 -10.71
C LYS A 50 3.29 7.91 -11.67
N THR A 51 3.99 8.91 -12.21
CA THR A 51 5.17 8.72 -13.07
C THR A 51 6.49 8.82 -12.29
N GLY A 52 6.52 9.62 -11.21
CA GLY A 52 7.67 9.75 -10.32
C GLY A 52 7.75 8.62 -9.28
N THR A 53 8.22 7.45 -9.68
CA THR A 53 8.31 6.26 -8.79
C THR A 53 9.14 6.52 -7.53
N LEU A 54 10.33 7.12 -7.66
CA LEU A 54 11.19 7.42 -6.51
C LEU A 54 10.54 8.40 -5.54
N HIS A 55 9.98 9.49 -6.06
CA HIS A 55 9.29 10.49 -5.23
C HIS A 55 8.10 9.88 -4.49
N LEU A 56 7.31 9.04 -5.18
CA LEU A 56 6.21 8.33 -4.55
C LEU A 56 6.69 7.38 -3.44
N LEU A 57 7.76 6.61 -3.66
CA LEU A 57 8.31 5.73 -2.63
C LEU A 57 8.76 6.52 -1.40
N GLN A 58 9.44 7.66 -1.60
CA GLN A 58 9.87 8.54 -0.51
C GLN A 58 8.67 9.07 0.29
N GLU A 59 7.62 9.53 -0.39
CA GLU A 59 6.39 10.03 0.25
C GLU A 59 5.70 8.94 1.08
N GLU A 60 5.58 7.71 0.53
CA GLU A 60 4.95 6.59 1.21
C GLU A 60 5.77 6.11 2.40
N ILE A 61 7.09 6.03 2.27
CA ILE A 61 8.00 5.71 3.39
C ILE A 61 7.83 6.73 4.52
N PHE A 62 7.84 8.03 4.18
CA PHE A 62 7.65 9.09 5.16
C PHE A 62 6.28 9.04 5.85
N ARG A 63 5.23 8.70 5.11
CA ARG A 63 3.89 8.51 5.68
C ARG A 63 3.85 7.34 6.65
N ILE A 64 4.50 6.23 6.31
CA ILE A 64 4.60 5.06 7.17
C ILE A 64 5.43 5.37 8.42
N ASP A 65 6.54 6.11 8.31
CA ASP A 65 7.33 6.55 9.46
C ASP A 65 6.46 7.30 10.49
N ARG A 66 5.64 8.25 10.02
CA ARG A 66 4.70 8.98 10.87
C ARG A 66 3.62 8.07 11.49
N ALA A 67 3.12 7.10 10.73
CA ALA A 67 2.13 6.15 11.24
C ALA A 67 2.74 5.25 12.34
N ILE A 68 3.97 4.78 12.16
CA ILE A 68 4.70 4.00 13.17
C ILE A 68 4.89 4.83 14.44
N GLU A 69 5.31 6.08 14.32
CA GLU A 69 5.50 6.97 15.47
C GLU A 69 4.19 7.19 16.24
N SER A 70 3.10 7.48 15.53
CA SER A 70 1.77 7.69 16.11
C SER A 70 1.28 6.44 16.85
N ASP A 71 1.32 5.29 16.20
CA ASP A 71 0.82 4.04 16.76
C ASP A 71 1.67 3.56 17.93
N SER A 72 2.99 3.80 17.89
CA SER A 72 3.88 3.50 19.02
C SER A 72 3.52 4.32 20.26
N LYS A 73 3.18 5.60 20.09
CA LYS A 73 2.72 6.46 21.19
C LYS A 73 1.37 6.03 21.74
N LEU A 74 0.42 5.67 20.88
CA LEU A 74 -0.90 5.20 21.28
C LEU A 74 -0.83 3.86 22.02
N LYS A 75 -0.04 2.91 21.50
CA LYS A 75 0.23 1.65 22.19
C LYS A 75 0.83 1.90 23.57
N HIS A 76 1.86 2.74 23.65
CA HIS A 76 2.51 3.04 24.93
C HIS A 76 1.54 3.70 25.93
N MET A 77 0.68 4.61 25.46
CA MET A 77 -0.36 5.21 26.30
C MET A 77 -1.33 4.16 26.85
N ALA A 78 -1.75 3.20 26.03
CA ALA A 78 -2.63 2.12 26.46
C ALA A 78 -1.95 1.18 27.47
N GLU A 79 -0.66 0.88 27.31
CA GLU A 79 0.13 0.14 28.29
C GLU A 79 0.18 0.85 29.66
N LEU A 80 0.35 2.18 29.64
CA LEU A 80 0.31 2.99 30.87
C LEU A 80 -1.08 2.96 31.51
N GLN A 81 -2.15 3.10 30.72
CA GLN A 81 -3.52 3.01 31.21
C GLN A 81 -3.81 1.65 31.84
N LEU A 82 -3.35 0.55 31.23
CA LEU A 82 -3.53 -0.80 31.75
C LEU A 82 -2.97 -0.97 33.18
N SER A 83 -1.90 -0.23 33.53
CA SER A 83 -1.26 -0.30 34.85
C SER A 83 -2.09 0.34 35.98
N VAL A 84 -3.01 1.24 35.65
CA VAL A 84 -3.82 1.99 36.63
C VAL A 84 -5.30 1.59 36.64
N VAL A 85 -5.79 0.97 35.57
CA VAL A 85 -7.18 0.50 35.50
C VAL A 85 -7.36 -0.69 36.43
N SER A 86 -8.45 -0.69 37.21
CA SER A 86 -8.79 -1.78 38.14
C SER A 86 -9.90 -2.68 37.60
N ASP A 87 -10.83 -2.09 36.87
CA ASP A 87 -11.99 -2.77 36.29
C ASP A 87 -11.60 -3.82 35.24
N ALA A 88 -12.18 -5.01 35.35
CA ALA A 88 -11.80 -6.16 34.53
C ALA A 88 -12.25 -6.01 33.06
N GLU A 89 -13.40 -5.40 32.81
CA GLU A 89 -13.92 -5.19 31.46
C GLU A 89 -13.05 -4.19 30.69
N ASN A 90 -12.76 -3.04 31.31
CA ASN A 90 -11.88 -2.03 30.73
C ASN A 90 -10.45 -2.57 30.51
N LYS A 91 -9.92 -3.41 31.41
CA LYS A 91 -8.63 -4.09 31.19
C LYS A 91 -8.64 -4.93 29.91
N GLN A 92 -9.69 -5.72 29.69
CA GLN A 92 -9.79 -6.56 28.49
C GLN A 92 -9.90 -5.72 27.23
N GLN A 93 -10.66 -4.61 27.26
CA GLN A 93 -10.75 -3.70 26.13
C GLN A 93 -9.39 -3.07 25.78
N ILE A 94 -8.64 -2.60 26.79
CA ILE A 94 -7.30 -2.02 26.60
C ILE A 94 -6.31 -3.06 26.06
N LEU A 95 -6.34 -4.29 26.57
CA LEU A 95 -5.51 -5.38 26.05
C LEU A 95 -5.81 -5.67 24.57
N GLY A 96 -7.09 -5.65 24.18
CA GLY A 96 -7.49 -5.78 22.77
C GLY A 96 -6.95 -4.66 21.90
N GLN A 97 -6.97 -3.42 22.39
CA GLN A 97 -6.40 -2.27 21.67
C GLN A 97 -4.87 -2.39 21.51
N ILE A 98 -4.16 -2.78 22.58
CA ILE A 98 -2.71 -3.03 22.55
C ILE A 98 -2.39 -4.08 21.48
N GLN A 99 -3.10 -5.20 21.46
CA GLN A 99 -2.90 -6.24 20.46
C GLN A 99 -3.13 -5.67 19.04
N GLN A 100 -4.20 -4.90 18.82
CA GLN A 100 -4.48 -4.30 17.51
C GLN A 100 -3.35 -3.37 17.04
N TRP A 101 -2.78 -2.55 17.93
CA TRP A 101 -1.62 -1.70 17.59
C TRP A 101 -0.36 -2.53 17.34
N GLU A 102 -0.10 -3.59 18.09
CA GLU A 102 1.04 -4.48 17.84
C GLU A 102 0.96 -5.11 16.44
N GLU A 103 -0.21 -5.60 16.06
CA GLU A 103 -0.44 -6.18 14.73
C GLU A 103 -0.29 -5.14 13.62
N ASN A 104 -0.76 -3.91 13.84
CA ASN A 104 -0.61 -2.83 12.86
C ASN A 104 0.84 -2.35 12.73
N LEU A 105 1.58 -2.24 13.85
CA LEU A 105 2.99 -1.88 13.84
C LEU A 105 3.83 -2.91 13.08
N GLU A 106 3.59 -4.21 13.28
CA GLU A 106 4.23 -5.27 12.49
C GLU A 106 3.99 -5.07 10.98
N ARG A 107 2.74 -4.75 10.61
CA ARG A 107 2.36 -4.48 9.22
C ARG A 107 3.10 -3.27 8.65
N LEU A 108 3.14 -2.16 9.40
CA LEU A 108 3.78 -0.91 8.99
C LEU A 108 5.29 -1.10 8.84
N HIS A 109 5.97 -1.76 9.78
CA HIS A 109 7.40 -2.05 9.67
C HIS A 109 7.72 -2.95 8.47
N CYS A 110 6.90 -3.99 8.24
CA CYS A 110 7.06 -4.89 7.09
C CYS A 110 6.88 -4.13 5.76
N GLU A 111 5.84 -3.31 5.66
CA GLU A 111 5.58 -2.48 4.48
C GLU A 111 6.69 -1.46 4.23
N GLN A 112 7.18 -0.80 5.29
CA GLN A 112 8.30 0.13 5.18
C GLN A 112 9.55 -0.56 4.63
N PHE A 113 9.90 -1.73 5.18
CA PHE A 113 11.03 -2.52 4.72
C PHE A 113 10.90 -2.85 3.22
N ARG A 114 9.71 -3.27 2.80
CA ARG A 114 9.39 -3.56 1.39
C ARG A 114 9.61 -2.34 0.49
N LEU A 115 9.11 -1.16 0.88
CA LEU A 115 9.32 0.07 0.10
C LEU A 115 10.78 0.53 0.09
N ARG A 116 11.53 0.33 1.18
CA ARG A 116 12.98 0.59 1.22
C ARG A 116 13.75 -0.34 0.29
N CYS A 117 13.38 -1.62 0.18
CA CYS A 117 13.94 -2.53 -0.83
C CYS A 117 13.70 -2.03 -2.26
N TYR A 118 12.51 -1.52 -2.55
CA TYR A 118 12.16 -0.98 -3.87
C TYR A 118 12.96 0.28 -4.18
N MET A 119 13.13 1.16 -3.20
CA MET A 119 13.92 2.38 -3.37
C MET A 119 15.40 2.05 -3.60
N ALA A 120 15.96 1.11 -2.83
CA ALA A 120 17.33 0.65 -2.98
C ALA A 120 17.59 0.07 -4.39
N SER A 121 16.65 -0.70 -4.94
CA SER A 121 16.80 -1.30 -6.28
C SER A 121 16.83 -0.26 -7.41
N LEU A 122 16.11 0.85 -7.24
CA LEU A 122 16.08 1.94 -8.22
C LEU A 122 17.30 2.87 -8.13
N GLN A 123 17.97 2.91 -6.97
CA GLN A 123 19.11 3.80 -6.73
C GLN A 123 20.46 3.07 -6.72
N SER A 124 20.46 1.75 -6.96
CA SER A 124 21.65 0.89 -6.76
C SER A 124 22.24 1.03 -5.34
N GLY A 125 21.36 1.19 -4.35
CA GLY A 125 21.72 1.28 -2.94
C GLY A 125 21.71 -0.07 -2.25
N GLU A 126 22.30 -0.13 -1.05
CA GLU A 126 22.25 -1.34 -0.22
C GLU A 126 20.82 -1.63 0.26
N LEU A 127 20.47 -2.92 0.32
CA LEU A 127 19.18 -3.35 0.86
C LEU A 127 19.09 -3.05 2.36
N PRO A 128 17.89 -2.73 2.88
CA PRO A 128 17.70 -2.48 4.31
C PRO A 128 18.08 -3.71 5.14
N ASN A 129 18.65 -3.47 6.33
CA ASN A 129 19.10 -4.54 7.22
C ASN A 129 17.92 -5.42 7.69
N PRO A 130 17.90 -6.73 7.36
CA PRO A 130 16.81 -7.62 7.74
C PRO A 130 16.67 -7.81 9.26
N LYS A 131 17.78 -7.72 10.01
CA LYS A 131 17.73 -7.80 11.47
C LYS A 131 16.95 -6.64 12.07
N GLY A 132 17.05 -5.45 11.48
CA GLY A 132 16.29 -4.27 11.92
C GLY A 132 14.79 -4.51 11.88
N LEU A 133 14.27 -5.12 10.80
CA LEU A 133 12.87 -5.50 10.71
C LEU A 133 12.49 -6.57 11.73
N LEU A 134 13.31 -7.62 11.88
CA LEU A 134 12.99 -8.76 12.74
C LEU A 134 12.95 -8.40 14.24
N MET A 135 13.56 -7.29 14.65
CA MET A 135 13.46 -6.76 16.02
C MET A 135 12.07 -6.24 16.36
N HIS A 136 11.27 -5.86 15.36
CA HIS A 136 9.91 -5.33 15.55
C HIS A 136 8.83 -6.42 15.52
N VAL A 137 9.20 -7.69 15.34
CA VAL A 137 8.25 -8.81 15.35
C VAL A 137 7.83 -9.09 16.80
N ASN A 138 6.51 -9.12 17.05
CA ASN A 138 5.98 -9.34 18.38
C ASN A 138 6.24 -10.78 18.85
N ARG A 139 6.14 -11.01 20.17
CA ARG A 139 6.47 -12.31 20.78
C ARG A 139 5.56 -13.43 20.26
N SER A 140 4.29 -13.15 20.02
CA SER A 140 3.31 -14.13 19.53
C SER A 140 3.67 -14.60 18.12
N THR A 141 3.87 -13.66 17.19
CA THR A 141 4.29 -13.90 15.81
C THR A 141 5.63 -14.63 15.76
N LYS A 142 6.63 -14.19 16.54
CA LYS A 142 7.92 -14.89 16.64
C LYS A 142 7.76 -16.32 17.12
N GLY A 143 6.91 -16.57 18.11
CA GLY A 143 6.60 -17.91 18.60
C GLY A 143 5.99 -18.79 17.50
N THR A 144 5.04 -18.26 16.74
CA THR A 144 4.41 -18.95 15.62
C THR A 144 5.42 -19.29 14.51
N LEU A 145 6.22 -18.33 14.08
CA LEU A 145 7.25 -18.55 13.04
C LEU A 145 8.33 -19.54 13.49
N SER A 146 8.67 -19.53 14.78
CA SER A 146 9.62 -20.50 15.36
C SER A 146 9.04 -21.92 15.38
N ARG A 147 7.74 -22.09 15.66
CA ARG A 147 7.06 -23.40 15.56
C ARG A 147 6.96 -23.90 14.11
N LEU A 148 6.86 -22.99 13.15
CA LEU A 148 6.95 -23.31 11.71
C LEU A 148 8.38 -23.69 11.29
N GLY A 149 9.39 -23.51 12.15
CA GLY A 149 10.78 -23.84 11.88
C GLY A 149 11.52 -22.81 11.02
N VAL A 150 10.91 -21.64 10.74
CA VAL A 150 11.50 -20.62 9.87
C VAL A 150 11.21 -19.20 10.37
N PHE A 151 12.24 -18.54 10.91
CA PHE A 151 12.17 -17.14 11.34
C PHE A 151 13.07 -16.28 10.45
N THR A 152 12.49 -15.72 9.40
CA THR A 152 13.16 -14.89 8.39
C THR A 152 12.25 -13.73 8.00
N VAL A 153 12.80 -12.73 7.30
CA VAL A 153 11.98 -11.64 6.72
C VAL A 153 10.90 -12.20 5.79
N SER A 154 11.22 -13.20 4.98
CA SER A 154 10.27 -13.80 4.04
C SER A 154 9.14 -14.56 4.74
N SER A 155 9.44 -15.34 5.78
CA SER A 155 8.39 -16.03 6.55
C SER A 155 7.53 -15.07 7.36
N PHE A 156 8.12 -13.98 7.88
CA PHE A 156 7.37 -12.91 8.53
C PHE A 156 6.44 -12.18 7.54
N HIS A 157 6.93 -11.78 6.37
CA HIS A 157 6.11 -11.13 5.34
C HIS A 157 4.98 -12.05 4.87
N ALA A 158 5.26 -13.33 4.61
CA ALA A 158 4.25 -14.32 4.25
C ALA A 158 3.16 -14.46 5.33
N TYR A 159 3.56 -14.53 6.60
CA TYR A 159 2.62 -14.59 7.72
C TYR A 159 1.72 -13.35 7.82
N ILE A 160 2.29 -12.15 7.70
CA ILE A 160 1.52 -10.90 7.71
C ILE A 160 0.51 -10.84 6.56
N CYS A 161 0.92 -11.27 5.35
CA CYS A 161 0.04 -11.31 4.19
C CYS A 161 -1.09 -12.34 4.35
N ALA A 162 -0.80 -13.52 4.90
CA ALA A 162 -1.80 -14.57 5.14
C ALA A 162 -2.87 -14.15 6.17
N ARG A 163 -2.49 -13.38 7.19
CA ARG A 163 -3.42 -12.91 8.23
C ARG A 163 -4.27 -11.72 7.80
N SER A 164 -3.85 -10.96 6.79
CA SER A 164 -4.53 -9.73 6.37
C SER A 164 -4.72 -9.66 4.84
N PRO A 165 -5.72 -10.37 4.28
CA PRO A 165 -5.99 -10.35 2.84
C PRO A 165 -6.33 -8.95 2.29
N SER A 166 -6.75 -8.02 3.16
CA SER A 166 -7.03 -6.62 2.80
C SER A 166 -5.78 -5.83 2.38
N LEU A 167 -4.56 -6.31 2.68
CA LEU A 167 -3.32 -5.79 2.11
C LEU A 167 -3.36 -5.87 0.57
N LEU A 168 -3.86 -6.98 0.03
CA LEU A 168 -4.01 -7.19 -1.41
C LEU A 168 -5.00 -6.20 -2.02
N ASN A 169 -6.11 -5.92 -1.33
CA ASN A 169 -7.07 -4.91 -1.78
C ASN A 169 -6.44 -3.52 -1.86
N ASN A 170 -5.57 -3.12 -0.93
CA ASN A 170 -4.87 -1.84 -1.02
C ASN A 170 -3.80 -1.80 -2.14
N LEU A 171 -3.19 -2.94 -2.46
CA LEU A 171 -2.24 -3.08 -3.57
C LEU A 171 -2.94 -3.10 -4.94
N LEU A 172 -4.13 -3.68 -5.03
CA LEU A 172 -4.91 -3.84 -6.27
C LEU A 172 -5.98 -2.75 -6.51
N ALA A 173 -6.44 -2.05 -5.46
CA ALA A 173 -7.46 -0.99 -5.56
C ALA A 173 -6.97 0.28 -6.25
N GLY A 174 -5.68 0.34 -6.62
CA GLY A 174 -5.13 1.32 -7.56
C GLY A 174 -5.63 1.14 -9.00
N ARG A 175 -6.94 1.02 -9.23
CA ARG A 175 -7.56 1.20 -10.55
C ARG A 175 -7.59 2.70 -10.91
N GLY A 176 -6.41 3.32 -10.93
CA GLY A 176 -6.20 4.72 -11.32
C GLY A 176 -5.66 4.90 -12.75
N ALA A 177 -5.40 3.83 -13.48
CA ALA A 177 -4.92 3.90 -14.86
C ALA A 177 -5.79 3.01 -15.75
N THR A 178 -6.49 3.64 -16.72
CA THR A 178 -7.42 3.08 -17.72
C THR A 178 -8.93 3.15 -17.43
N LYS A 179 -9.48 4.37 -17.29
CA LYS A 179 -10.65 4.71 -18.12
C LYS A 179 -10.15 4.92 -19.56
N ARG A 180 -9.67 3.85 -20.22
CA ARG A 180 -9.74 3.82 -21.68
C ARG A 180 -11.20 3.57 -21.97
N ARG A 181 -11.92 4.66 -22.25
CA ARG A 181 -13.24 4.62 -22.88
C ARG A 181 -13.13 3.58 -24.00
N ALA A 182 -13.93 2.52 -23.94
CA ALA A 182 -13.99 1.55 -25.02
C ALA A 182 -14.14 2.32 -26.34
N PRO A 183 -13.38 2.01 -27.39
CA PRO A 183 -13.64 2.64 -28.67
C PRO A 183 -15.05 2.19 -29.06
N MET A 184 -15.99 3.14 -29.05
CA MET A 184 -17.28 2.94 -29.67
C MET A 184 -16.99 2.69 -31.15
N LEU A 185 -17.04 1.42 -31.55
CA LEU A 185 -17.08 1.04 -32.95
C LEU A 185 -18.44 1.50 -33.47
N SER A 186 -18.53 2.79 -33.82
CA SER A 186 -19.68 3.34 -34.53
C SER A 186 -19.65 2.76 -35.94
N ARG A 187 -20.38 1.65 -36.07
CA ARG A 187 -20.77 1.01 -37.32
C ARG A 187 -21.79 1.93 -37.97
N SER A 188 -21.40 2.68 -39.01
CA SER A 188 -22.34 3.47 -39.81
C SER A 188 -22.20 3.10 -41.27
N ASN A 189 -23.14 2.27 -41.71
CA ASN A 189 -23.50 2.06 -43.11
C ASN A 189 -24.10 3.36 -43.69
N SER A 190 -23.61 3.74 -44.87
CA SER A 190 -24.34 4.26 -46.04
C SER A 190 -25.32 5.44 -45.93
N VAL A 191 -24.98 6.48 -46.70
CA VAL A 191 -25.78 7.09 -47.79
C VAL A 191 -26.77 8.25 -47.47
N SER A 192 -26.60 9.30 -48.30
CA SER A 192 -27.54 10.36 -48.73
C SER A 192 -27.52 11.75 -48.07
N SER A 193 -26.75 12.65 -48.70
CA SER A 193 -27.23 13.79 -49.53
C SER A 193 -28.39 14.67 -49.02
N ARG A 194 -28.10 15.93 -48.68
CA ARG A 194 -28.58 17.20 -49.31
C ARG A 194 -28.59 18.39 -48.32
N ARG A 195 -28.04 19.52 -48.80
CA ARG A 195 -28.50 20.95 -48.72
C ARG A 195 -29.04 21.47 -47.36
N SER A 196 -28.82 22.70 -46.89
CA SER A 196 -28.32 23.97 -47.44
C SER A 196 -28.37 25.04 -46.33
N LEU A 197 -27.50 26.05 -46.40
CA LEU A 197 -27.70 27.49 -46.11
C LEU A 197 -28.51 27.90 -44.85
N GLN A 198 -27.98 28.78 -43.99
CA GLN A 198 -28.15 30.25 -44.12
C GLN A 198 -27.83 31.01 -42.80
N LEU A 199 -27.12 32.14 -42.97
CA LEU A 199 -26.99 33.41 -42.20
C LEU A 199 -27.07 33.44 -40.65
N GLN A 200 -26.08 33.96 -39.89
CA GLN A 200 -25.53 35.34 -39.72
C GLN A 200 -26.17 36.17 -38.58
N GLN A 201 -25.29 36.72 -37.73
CA GLN A 201 -25.36 37.96 -36.93
C GLN A 201 -25.91 38.00 -35.47
N ASN A 202 -24.95 38.22 -34.57
CA ASN A 202 -24.75 39.35 -33.62
C ASN A 202 -25.58 39.57 -32.32
N HIS A 203 -24.78 39.87 -31.28
CA HIS A 203 -24.94 40.81 -30.15
C HIS A 203 -25.44 40.33 -28.74
N GLU A 204 -24.49 40.32 -27.80
CA GLU A 204 -24.44 40.45 -26.31
C GLU A 204 -25.40 41.49 -25.66
N PRO A 205 -25.44 41.72 -24.31
CA PRO A 205 -25.25 40.89 -23.09
C PRO A 205 -26.32 41.12 -21.95
N ASP A 206 -26.13 40.44 -20.80
CA ASP A 206 -26.55 40.75 -19.41
C ASP A 206 -28.03 40.98 -19.03
N LYS A 207 -28.59 40.07 -18.21
CA LYS A 207 -29.62 40.40 -17.19
C LYS A 207 -29.45 39.62 -15.88
N ILE A 208 -29.20 40.39 -14.82
CA ILE A 208 -29.26 40.07 -13.40
C ILE A 208 -30.73 39.91 -12.96
N TYR A 209 -31.06 38.87 -12.20
CA TYR A 209 -32.40 38.70 -11.59
C TYR A 209 -32.32 38.84 -10.07
N LYS A 210 -33.09 39.79 -9.51
CA LYS A 210 -33.30 40.02 -8.07
C LYS A 210 -34.44 39.15 -7.53
N VAL A 211 -34.27 38.66 -6.30
CA VAL A 211 -35.21 37.86 -5.51
C VAL A 211 -36.10 38.76 -4.65
N ASN A 212 -37.38 38.43 -4.50
CA ASN A 212 -38.26 38.93 -3.43
C ASN A 212 -38.94 37.73 -2.74
N LEU A 213 -38.87 37.69 -1.40
CA LEU A 213 -39.62 36.76 -0.53
C LEU A 213 -40.90 37.44 0.00
N PRO A 214 -41.98 36.70 0.30
CA PRO A 214 -43.14 37.22 1.02
C PRO A 214 -43.05 37.04 2.55
N ASP A 215 -43.58 38.04 3.26
CA ASP A 215 -43.61 38.20 4.71
C ASP A 215 -44.44 37.15 5.47
N SER A 216 -44.00 36.86 6.70
CA SER A 216 -44.76 36.16 7.73
C SER A 216 -45.54 37.17 8.57
N GLN A 217 -46.80 36.89 8.92
CA GLN A 217 -47.35 37.14 10.26
C GLN A 217 -48.73 36.46 10.48
N VAL A 218 -48.74 35.58 11.49
CA VAL A 218 -49.71 35.46 12.59
C VAL A 218 -51.05 34.73 12.37
N ALA A 219 -51.15 33.57 13.03
CA ALA A 219 -52.14 33.28 14.07
C ALA A 219 -51.49 32.33 15.10
#